data_AF-A0A0X1KI44-F1
#
_entry.id   AF-A0A0X1KI44-F1
#
_cell.length_a   1.000
_cell.length_b   1.000
_cell.length_c   1.000
_cell.angle_alpha   90.00
_cell.angle_beta   90.00
_cell.angle_gamma   90.00
#
_symmetry.space_group_name_H-M   'P 1'
#
loop_
_entity.id
_entity.type
_entity.pdbx_description
1 polymer ?
#
loop_
_entity_poly.entity_id
_entity_poly.type
_entity_poly.pdbx_seq_one_letter_code
_entity_poly.pdbx_strand_id
1 'polypeptide(L)'
;MVDWAAQRAKLKTANWLVKLLIVVVIGGYGLMWAADKAVTVGDYVTAIAKTPIWLVVAIELFDKLADKKDYTTWGIYMSRQWGGNSVLWGIVIGLIAFLGVLYIMTGTITMNMNAYSPGVFLAAMTFALYIVMPETGDDELILFLWLAAQVATKGQYLHEAVFSLPIISKLMTVILSRLPLPL
;
A
#
# COMPACT_ATOMS: atom_id res chain seq x y z
N MET A 1 -38.99 -14.97 6.73
CA MET A 1 -38.26 -14.57 5.50
C MET A 1 -37.09 -13.71 5.92
N VAL A 2 -35.87 -14.03 5.49
CA VAL A 2 -34.69 -13.20 5.78
C VAL A 2 -34.76 -11.97 4.90
N ASP A 3 -34.73 -10.78 5.50
CA ASP A 3 -34.61 -9.53 4.75
C ASP A 3 -33.17 -9.38 4.26
N TRP A 4 -32.97 -9.84 3.04
CA TRP A 4 -31.68 -9.83 2.35
C TRP A 4 -31.15 -8.42 2.07
N ALA A 5 -32.01 -7.39 2.06
CA ALA A 5 -31.59 -6.00 1.90
C ALA A 5 -31.02 -5.45 3.21
N ALA A 6 -31.70 -5.67 4.32
CA ALA A 6 -31.23 -5.28 5.66
C ALA A 6 -29.93 -6.01 6.05
N GLN A 7 -29.79 -7.29 5.71
CA GLN A 7 -28.55 -8.04 5.95
C GLN A 7 -27.36 -7.49 5.14
N ARG A 8 -27.57 -7.14 3.87
CA ARG A 8 -26.52 -6.54 3.02
C ARG A 8 -26.10 -5.16 3.54
N ALA A 9 -27.06 -4.33 3.93
CA ALA A 9 -26.77 -3.01 4.51
C ALA A 9 -25.94 -3.14 5.80
N LYS A 10 -26.34 -4.05 6.71
CA LYS A 10 -25.63 -4.31 7.96
C LYS A 10 -24.21 -4.84 7.74
N LEU A 11 -24.00 -5.70 6.75
CA LEU A 11 -22.67 -6.19 6.36
C LEU A 11 -21.79 -5.05 5.81
N LYS A 12 -22.34 -4.19 4.93
CA LYS A 12 -21.62 -3.01 4.42
C LYS A 12 -21.19 -2.06 5.55
N THR A 13 -22.08 -1.77 6.49
CA THR A 13 -21.77 -0.93 7.65
C THR A 13 -20.69 -1.55 8.55
N ALA A 14 -20.77 -2.87 8.81
CA ALA A 14 -19.76 -3.56 9.59
C ALA A 14 -18.39 -3.56 8.90
N ASN A 15 -18.33 -3.73 7.59
CA ASN A 15 -17.08 -3.68 6.82
C ASN A 15 -16.43 -2.32 6.87
N TRP A 16 -17.24 -1.28 6.66
CA TRP A 16 -16.80 0.10 6.71
C TRP A 16 -16.19 0.41 8.09
N LEU A 17 -16.86 -0.02 9.17
CA LEU A 17 -16.34 0.14 10.54
C LEU A 17 -15.05 -0.64 10.78
N VAL A 18 -14.92 -1.86 10.25
CA VAL A 18 -13.71 -2.67 10.40
C VAL A 18 -12.53 -2.05 9.67
N LYS A 19 -12.71 -1.61 8.42
CA LYS A 19 -11.69 -0.87 7.65
C LYS A 19 -11.25 0.38 8.41
N LEU A 20 -12.21 1.17 8.89
CA LEU A 20 -11.94 2.38 9.67
C LEU A 20 -11.17 2.07 10.96
N LEU A 21 -11.55 1.00 11.67
CA LEU A 21 -10.85 0.58 12.89
C LEU A 21 -9.40 0.16 12.60
N ILE A 22 -9.16 -0.58 11.51
CA ILE A 22 -7.80 -0.92 11.08
C ILE A 22 -6.99 0.35 10.82
N VAL A 23 -7.55 1.30 10.06
CA VAL A 23 -6.85 2.55 9.72
C VAL A 23 -6.53 3.37 10.97
N VAL A 24 -7.47 3.49 11.90
CA VAL A 24 -7.28 4.25 13.15
C VAL A 24 -6.26 3.57 14.06
N VAL A 25 -6.33 2.25 14.23
CA VAL A 25 -5.45 1.52 15.15
C VAL A 25 -4.03 1.42 14.59
N ILE A 26 -3.88 0.95 13.34
CA ILE A 26 -2.56 0.80 12.71
C ILE A 26 -1.95 2.18 12.43
N GLY A 27 -2.75 3.10 11.88
CA GLY A 27 -2.30 4.47 11.63
C GLY A 27 -1.95 5.22 12.91
N GLY A 28 -2.77 5.10 13.95
CA GLY A 28 -2.50 5.71 15.25
C GLY A 28 -1.21 5.20 15.88
N TYR A 29 -1.00 3.88 15.91
CA TYR A 29 0.24 3.29 16.43
C TYR A 29 1.47 3.69 15.60
N GLY A 30 1.29 3.72 14.29
CA GLY A 30 2.31 4.18 13.35
C GLY A 30 2.73 5.63 13.56
N LEU A 31 1.76 6.53 13.70
CA LEU A 31 1.99 7.95 13.97
C LEU A 31 2.63 8.16 15.34
N MET A 32 2.19 7.42 16.36
CA MET A 32 2.83 7.42 17.68
C MET A 32 4.31 7.04 17.58
N TRP A 33 4.63 5.94 16.89
CA TRP A 33 6.01 5.51 16.68
C TRP A 33 6.84 6.55 15.91
N ALA A 34 6.26 7.17 14.88
CA ALA A 34 6.96 8.17 14.08
C ALA A 34 7.18 9.49 14.86
N ALA A 35 6.23 9.88 15.71
CA ALA A 35 6.35 11.07 16.56
C ALA A 35 7.59 10.98 17.48
N ASP A 36 7.89 9.79 17.98
CA ASP A 36 9.06 9.53 18.83
C ASP A 36 10.41 9.61 18.08
N LYS A 37 10.39 9.66 16.74
CA LYS A 37 11.59 9.62 15.88
C LYS A 37 11.95 10.96 15.23
N ALA A 38 11.28 12.05 15.63
CA ALA A 38 11.52 13.41 15.12
C ALA A 38 11.51 13.51 13.58
N VAL A 39 10.59 12.79 12.93
CA VAL A 39 10.51 12.78 11.46
C VAL A 39 10.08 14.13 10.95
N THR A 40 10.82 14.69 9.99
CA THR A 40 10.43 15.95 9.36
C THR A 40 9.46 15.71 8.20
N VAL A 41 8.69 16.74 7.86
CA VAL A 41 7.88 16.74 6.63
C VAL A 41 8.79 16.56 5.40
N GLY A 42 10.02 17.06 5.44
CA GLY A 42 11.02 16.89 4.38
C GLY A 42 11.40 15.43 4.15
N ASP A 43 11.61 14.65 5.22
CA ASP A 43 11.94 13.22 5.14
C ASP A 43 10.78 12.42 4.53
N TYR A 44 9.55 12.73 4.94
CA TYR A 44 8.33 12.12 4.43
C TYR A 44 8.12 12.42 2.94
N VAL A 45 8.19 13.70 2.55
CA VAL A 45 8.03 14.14 1.16
C VAL A 45 9.13 13.56 0.27
N THR A 46 10.36 13.49 0.77
CA THR A 46 11.48 12.88 0.05
C THR A 46 11.27 11.38 -0.15
N ALA A 47 10.75 10.67 0.84
CA ALA A 47 10.43 9.26 0.71
C ALA A 47 9.33 9.01 -0.34
N ILE A 48 8.28 9.82 -0.35
CA ILE A 48 7.24 9.75 -1.39
C ILE A 48 7.83 10.03 -2.78
N ALA A 49 8.61 11.10 -2.93
CA ALA A 49 9.19 11.49 -4.21
C ALA A 49 10.19 10.44 -4.76
N LYS A 50 10.89 9.71 -3.89
CA LYS A 50 11.77 8.60 -4.28
C LYS A 50 11.02 7.32 -4.64
N THR A 51 9.71 7.24 -4.36
CA THR A 51 8.93 6.04 -4.68
C THR A 51 8.87 5.86 -6.19
N PRO A 52 9.22 4.67 -6.72
CA PRO A 52 9.14 4.40 -8.14
C PRO A 52 7.72 4.54 -8.69
N ILE A 53 7.56 5.14 -9.86
CA ILE A 53 6.23 5.41 -10.45
C ILE A 53 5.45 4.12 -10.74
N TRP A 54 6.14 3.03 -11.08
CA TRP A 54 5.48 1.74 -11.30
C TRP A 54 4.82 1.21 -10.03
N LEU A 55 5.40 1.51 -8.86
CA LEU A 55 4.84 1.10 -7.57
C LEU A 55 3.61 1.96 -7.23
N VAL A 56 3.67 3.26 -7.50
CA VAL A 56 2.52 4.17 -7.37
C VAL A 56 1.34 3.67 -8.20
N VAL A 57 1.58 3.37 -9.48
CA VAL A 57 0.56 2.82 -10.38
C VAL A 57 0.05 1.45 -9.89
N ALA A 58 0.93 0.59 -9.38
CA ALA A 58 0.53 -0.70 -8.83
C ALA A 58 -0.38 -0.54 -7.59
N ILE A 59 -0.06 0.39 -6.69
CA ILE A 59 -0.87 0.71 -5.50
C ILE A 59 -2.27 1.17 -5.92
N GLU A 60 -2.37 2.09 -6.86
CA GLU A 60 -3.67 2.56 -7.38
C GLU A 60 -4.47 1.43 -8.03
N LEU A 61 -3.80 0.56 -8.79
CA LEU A 61 -4.46 -0.61 -9.37
C LEU A 61 -4.94 -1.58 -8.29
N PHE A 62 -4.13 -1.83 -7.26
CA PHE A 62 -4.50 -2.68 -6.14
C PHE A 62 -5.67 -2.11 -5.34
N ASP A 63 -5.68 -0.80 -5.09
CA ASP A 63 -6.77 -0.11 -4.40
C ASP A 63 -8.09 -0.23 -5.18
N LYS A 64 -8.05 0.05 -6.50
CA LYS A 64 -9.22 -0.14 -7.40
C LYS A 64 -9.71 -1.58 -7.44
N LEU A 65 -8.81 -2.57 -7.36
CA LEU A 65 -9.17 -3.98 -7.33
C LEU A 65 -9.73 -4.40 -5.96
N ALA A 66 -9.15 -3.87 -4.88
CA ALA A 66 -9.58 -4.09 -3.51
C ALA A 66 -10.97 -3.52 -3.25
N ASP A 67 -11.29 -2.36 -3.82
CA ASP A 67 -12.59 -1.72 -3.63
C ASP A 67 -13.67 -2.38 -4.50
N LYS A 68 -13.34 -2.78 -5.74
CA LYS A 68 -14.25 -3.55 -6.61
C LYS A 68 -14.57 -4.94 -6.08
N LYS A 69 -13.66 -5.55 -5.33
CA LYS A 69 -13.86 -6.85 -4.68
C LYS A 69 -13.96 -6.62 -3.18
N ASP A 70 -15.08 -6.03 -2.77
CA ASP A 70 -15.53 -5.87 -1.38
C ASP A 70 -14.91 -6.98 -0.52
N TYR A 71 -13.97 -6.65 0.38
CA TYR A 71 -13.14 -7.61 1.13
C TYR A 71 -13.96 -8.69 1.82
N THR A 72 -15.26 -8.44 2.03
CA THR A 72 -16.22 -9.45 2.45
C THR A 72 -16.45 -10.56 1.48
N THR A 73 -16.41 -10.36 0.17
CA THR A 73 -16.54 -11.45 -0.80
C THR A 73 -15.40 -12.46 -0.60
N TRP A 74 -14.19 -11.96 -0.37
CA TRP A 74 -13.03 -12.79 -0.03
C TRP A 74 -13.11 -13.35 1.39
N GLY A 75 -13.51 -12.56 2.37
CA GLY A 75 -13.68 -13.01 3.76
C GLY A 75 -14.79 -14.05 3.92
N ILE A 76 -15.88 -13.92 3.16
CA ILE A 76 -16.99 -14.87 3.05
C ILE A 76 -16.50 -16.13 2.34
N TYR A 77 -15.78 -16.00 1.23
CA TYR A 77 -15.19 -17.14 0.52
C TYR A 77 -14.25 -17.94 1.43
N MET A 78 -13.31 -17.27 2.12
CA MET A 78 -12.38 -17.91 3.04
C MET A 78 -13.10 -18.52 4.25
N SER A 79 -14.09 -17.82 4.82
CA SER A 79 -14.90 -18.38 5.92
C SER A 79 -15.68 -19.64 5.52
N ARG A 80 -16.13 -19.72 4.26
CA ARG A 80 -16.84 -20.91 3.74
C ARG A 80 -15.90 -22.07 3.47
N GLN A 81 -14.68 -21.78 3.04
CA GLN A 81 -13.69 -22.78 2.66
C GLN A 81 -12.88 -23.31 3.86
N TRP A 82 -12.56 -22.46 4.83
CA TRP A 82 -11.67 -22.78 5.97
C TRP A 82 -12.35 -22.65 7.33
N GLY A 83 -13.63 -22.29 7.37
CA GLY A 83 -14.35 -21.96 8.61
C GLY A 83 -13.95 -20.60 9.18
N GLY A 84 -14.63 -20.19 10.25
CA GLY A 84 -14.33 -18.96 10.99
C GLY A 84 -15.17 -17.74 10.59
N ASN A 85 -14.86 -16.60 11.19
CA ASN A 85 -15.63 -15.36 11.00
C ASN A 85 -15.14 -14.62 9.73
N SER A 86 -16.06 -14.27 8.84
CA SER A 86 -15.76 -13.53 7.59
C SER A 86 -15.09 -12.17 7.83
N VAL A 87 -15.37 -11.53 8.96
CA VAL A 87 -14.74 -10.27 9.37
C VAL A 87 -13.28 -10.50 9.73
N LEU A 88 -12.96 -11.56 10.48
CA LEU A 88 -11.57 -11.89 10.84
C LEU A 88 -10.74 -12.20 9.58
N TRP A 89 -11.31 -12.92 8.62
CA TRP A 89 -10.66 -13.15 7.33
C TRP A 89 -10.45 -11.85 6.54
N GLY A 90 -11.40 -10.93 6.57
CA GLY A 90 -11.25 -9.59 5.98
C GLY A 90 -10.07 -8.82 6.59
N ILE A 91 -9.93 -8.86 7.93
CA ILE A 91 -8.79 -8.24 8.65
C ILE A 91 -7.47 -8.88 8.23
N VAL A 92 -7.39 -10.21 8.17
CA VAL A 92 -6.17 -10.94 7.75
C VAL A 92 -5.75 -10.55 6.33
N ILE A 93 -6.70 -10.47 5.39
CA ILE A 93 -6.41 -10.08 4.01
C ILE A 93 -5.94 -8.62 3.93
N GLY A 94 -6.57 -7.72 4.68
CA GLY A 94 -6.13 -6.32 4.79
C GLY A 94 -4.71 -6.20 5.36
N LEU A 95 -4.38 -7.01 6.38
CA LEU A 95 -3.04 -7.06 6.97
C LEU A 95 -1.99 -7.59 5.98
N ILE A 96 -2.32 -8.62 5.19
CA ILE A 96 -1.45 -9.16 4.14
C ILE A 96 -1.20 -8.09 3.06
N ALA A 97 -2.24 -7.38 2.63
CA ALA A 97 -2.10 -6.28 1.66
C ALA A 97 -1.19 -5.17 2.23
N PHE A 98 -1.39 -4.77 3.48
CA PHE A 98 -0.56 -3.79 4.18
C PHE A 98 0.92 -4.22 4.22
N LEU A 99 1.20 -5.45 4.67
CA LEU A 99 2.56 -5.98 4.75
C LEU A 99 3.20 -6.12 3.35
N GLY A 100 2.41 -6.47 2.33
CA GLY A 100 2.87 -6.53 0.94
C GLY A 100 3.35 -5.17 0.44
N VAL A 101 2.58 -4.10 0.67
CA VAL A 101 2.97 -2.73 0.30
C VAL A 101 4.22 -2.29 1.05
N LEU A 102 4.25 -2.53 2.37
CA LEU A 102 5.41 -2.23 3.20
C LEU A 102 6.67 -2.94 2.69
N TYR A 103 6.58 -4.23 2.36
CA TYR A 103 7.68 -5.00 1.80
C TYR A 103 8.19 -4.41 0.48
N ILE A 104 7.29 -4.03 -0.43
CA ILE A 104 7.70 -3.51 -1.74
C ILE A 104 8.39 -2.15 -1.59
N MET A 105 7.91 -1.29 -0.68
CA MET A 105 8.51 0.03 -0.47
C MET A 105 9.83 0.01 0.28
N THR A 106 9.94 -0.85 1.27
CA THR A 106 11.13 -0.91 2.12
C THR A 106 12.14 -1.94 1.64
N GLY A 107 11.78 -2.79 0.68
CA GLY A 107 12.57 -3.90 0.16
C GLY A 107 12.70 -5.08 1.12
N THR A 108 12.20 -4.98 2.35
CA THR A 108 12.31 -6.02 3.38
C THR A 108 11.24 -5.86 4.46
N ILE A 109 10.72 -6.97 5.00
CA ILE A 109 9.94 -6.94 6.24
C ILE A 109 10.88 -7.31 7.38
N THR A 110 11.27 -6.32 8.19
CA THR A 110 12.02 -6.53 9.42
C THR A 110 11.14 -6.20 10.62
N MET A 111 11.12 -7.13 11.58
CA MET A 111 10.49 -6.91 12.88
C MET A 111 11.26 -5.87 13.71
N ASN A 112 12.51 -5.56 13.34
CA ASN A 112 13.29 -4.51 13.97
C ASN A 112 12.95 -3.15 13.34
N MET A 113 12.02 -2.44 13.96
CA MET A 113 11.58 -1.12 13.49
C MET A 113 12.69 -0.06 13.48
N ASN A 114 13.76 -0.23 14.26
CA ASN A 114 14.89 0.73 14.26
C ASN A 114 15.74 0.66 12.98
N ALA A 115 15.55 -0.37 12.15
CA ALA A 115 16.27 -0.49 10.87
C ALA A 115 15.60 0.31 9.73
N TYR A 116 14.40 0.82 9.93
CA TYR A 116 13.69 1.61 8.91
C TYR A 116 14.03 3.10 9.03
N SER A 117 14.21 3.76 7.88
CA SER A 117 14.14 5.21 7.82
C SER A 117 12.74 5.67 8.22
N PRO A 118 12.58 6.53 9.24
CA PRO A 118 11.27 6.93 9.73
C PRO A 118 10.39 7.60 8.65
N GLY A 119 10.98 8.39 7.75
CA GLY A 119 10.27 8.99 6.61
C GLY A 119 9.77 7.96 5.61
N VAL A 120 10.57 6.92 5.33
CA VAL A 120 10.18 5.81 4.46
C VAL A 120 9.07 4.98 5.10
N PHE A 121 9.17 4.72 6.41
CA PHE A 121 8.13 4.01 7.15
C PHE A 121 6.81 4.79 7.12
N LEU A 122 6.83 6.11 7.36
CA LEU A 122 5.63 6.95 7.25
C LEU A 122 5.01 6.91 5.85
N ALA A 123 5.81 7.06 4.80
CA ALA A 123 5.32 6.96 3.42
C ALA A 123 4.70 5.58 3.14
N ALA A 124 5.34 4.52 3.61
CA ALA A 124 4.83 3.16 3.44
C ALA A 124 3.53 2.90 4.20
N MET A 125 3.42 3.42 5.41
CA MET A 125 2.15 3.40 6.12
C MET A 125 1.07 4.21 5.40
N THR A 126 1.38 5.39 4.86
CA THR A 126 0.39 6.17 4.09
C THR A 126 -0.17 5.35 2.94
N PHE A 127 0.69 4.72 2.13
CA PHE A 127 0.23 3.96 0.96
C PHE A 127 -0.49 2.67 1.37
N ALA A 128 -0.02 2.00 2.41
CA ALA A 128 -0.63 0.76 2.87
C ALA A 128 -1.98 0.99 3.56
N LEU A 129 -2.13 2.08 4.30
CA LEU A 129 -3.41 2.48 4.91
C LEU A 129 -4.40 2.97 3.87
N TYR A 130 -3.92 3.65 2.81
CA TYR A 130 -4.76 4.07 1.69
C TYR A 130 -5.50 2.90 1.06
N ILE A 131 -4.82 1.79 0.76
CA ILE A 131 -5.46 0.59 0.17
C ILE A 131 -6.55 -0.02 1.07
N VAL A 132 -6.44 0.15 2.39
CA VAL A 132 -7.37 -0.42 3.37
C VAL A 132 -8.47 0.56 3.75
N MET A 133 -8.32 1.84 3.40
CA MET A 133 -9.27 2.89 3.72
C MET A 133 -10.62 2.60 3.05
N PRO A 134 -11.76 2.93 3.69
CA PRO A 134 -13.06 2.77 3.06
C PRO A 134 -13.20 3.73 1.88
N GLU A 135 -13.70 3.21 0.75
CA GLU A 135 -14.17 4.01 -0.40
C GLU A 135 -13.07 4.84 -1.09
N THR A 136 -11.83 4.34 -1.13
CA THR A 136 -10.70 5.01 -1.80
C THR A 136 -10.55 4.68 -3.28
N GLY A 137 -11.20 3.62 -3.79
CA GLY A 137 -10.99 3.10 -5.14
C GLY A 137 -11.50 3.96 -6.30
N ASP A 138 -12.07 5.14 -6.01
CA ASP A 138 -12.65 6.02 -7.02
C ASP A 138 -11.64 7.02 -7.59
N ASP A 139 -10.71 7.52 -6.77
CA ASP A 139 -9.75 8.58 -7.13
C ASP A 139 -8.29 8.11 -7.03
N GLU A 140 -7.36 8.69 -7.81
CA GLU A 140 -5.93 8.35 -7.74
C GLU A 140 -5.15 9.20 -6.71
N LEU A 141 -5.50 9.10 -5.42
CA LEU A 141 -4.95 9.98 -4.39
C LEU A 141 -3.44 9.78 -4.16
N ILE A 142 -2.92 8.56 -4.30
CA ILE A 142 -1.48 8.29 -4.13
C ILE A 142 -0.70 8.83 -5.32
N LEU A 143 -1.25 8.78 -6.53
CA LEU A 143 -0.67 9.42 -7.69
C LEU A 143 -0.61 10.94 -7.51
N PHE A 144 -1.68 11.57 -7.03
CA PHE A 144 -1.69 13.01 -6.76
C PHE A 144 -0.70 13.39 -5.65
N LEU A 145 -0.63 12.59 -4.58
CA LEU A 145 0.35 12.77 -3.51
C LEU A 145 1.79 12.64 -4.03
N TRP A 146 2.05 11.68 -4.91
CA TRP A 146 3.36 11.49 -5.53
C TRP A 146 3.75 12.69 -6.42
N LEU A 147 2.82 13.18 -7.25
CA LEU A 147 3.04 14.39 -8.06
C LEU A 147 3.31 15.62 -7.20
N ALA A 148 2.54 15.81 -6.12
CA ALA A 148 2.78 16.88 -5.16
C ALA A 148 4.17 16.78 -4.52
N ALA A 149 4.62 15.57 -4.18
CA ALA A 149 5.97 15.36 -3.65
C ALA A 149 7.07 15.63 -4.70
N GLN A 150 6.85 15.32 -5.98
CA GLN A 150 7.77 15.72 -7.05
C GLN A 150 7.86 17.24 -7.15
N VAL A 151 6.73 17.96 -7.09
CA VAL A 151 6.72 19.43 -7.11
C VAL A 151 7.46 19.99 -5.89
N ALA A 152 7.18 19.47 -4.69
CA ALA A 152 7.81 19.91 -3.45
C ALA A 152 9.34 19.68 -3.42
N THR A 153 9.81 18.62 -4.08
CA THR A 153 11.24 18.31 -4.25
C THR A 153 11.84 18.92 -5.51
N LYS A 154 11.10 19.78 -6.23
CA LYS A 154 11.52 20.41 -7.50
C LYS A 154 11.96 19.38 -8.56
N GLY A 155 11.39 18.19 -8.52
CA GLY A 155 11.68 17.09 -9.44
C GLY A 155 13.05 16.43 -9.22
N GLN A 156 13.72 16.68 -8.10
CA GLN A 156 15.06 16.15 -7.81
C GLN A 156 15.14 14.62 -7.94
N TYR A 157 14.06 13.91 -7.63
CA TYR A 157 14.00 12.45 -7.63
C TYR A 157 13.27 11.86 -8.84
N LEU A 158 12.83 12.69 -9.79
CA LEU A 158 11.96 12.25 -10.89
C LEU A 158 12.65 11.24 -11.80
N HIS A 159 13.94 11.43 -12.08
CA HIS A 159 14.72 10.49 -12.88
C HIS A 159 14.84 9.12 -12.18
N GLU A 160 15.19 9.11 -10.89
CA GLU A 160 15.29 7.87 -10.12
C GLU A 160 13.91 7.19 -9.99
N ALA A 161 12.86 7.94 -9.72
CA ALA A 161 11.51 7.41 -9.52
C ALA A 161 10.89 6.87 -10.83
N VAL A 162 11.17 7.48 -11.98
CA VAL A 162 10.62 7.03 -13.28
C VAL A 162 11.44 5.90 -13.90
N PHE A 163 12.77 5.97 -13.80
CA PHE A 163 13.66 5.05 -14.51
C PHE A 163 14.20 3.89 -13.66
N SER A 164 13.84 3.78 -12.38
CA SER A 164 14.26 2.67 -11.47
C SER A 164 13.58 1.31 -11.73
N LEU A 165 13.08 1.04 -12.94
CA LEU A 165 12.40 -0.21 -13.25
C LEU A 165 13.35 -1.42 -13.04
N PRO A 166 13.09 -2.30 -12.05
CA PRO A 166 13.94 -3.48 -11.79
C PRO A 166 13.87 -4.48 -12.94
N ILE A 167 12.83 -4.39 -13.78
CA ILE A 167 12.65 -5.21 -14.98
C ILE A 167 13.57 -4.73 -16.11
N ILE A 168 13.80 -3.42 -16.26
CA ILE A 168 14.69 -2.89 -17.32
C ILE A 168 16.14 -3.27 -17.02
N SER A 169 16.60 -3.14 -15.77
CA SER A 169 17.97 -3.55 -15.43
C SER A 169 18.18 -5.04 -15.64
N LYS A 170 17.25 -5.90 -15.21
CA LYS A 170 17.33 -7.35 -15.43
C LYS A 170 17.20 -7.74 -16.90
N LEU A 171 16.29 -7.13 -17.68
CA LEU A 171 16.19 -7.35 -19.12
C LEU A 171 17.45 -6.90 -19.84
N MET A 172 18.00 -5.73 -19.50
CA MET A 172 19.25 -5.23 -20.07
C MET A 172 20.42 -6.14 -19.73
N THR A 173 20.53 -6.66 -18.50
CA THR A 173 21.57 -7.64 -18.16
C THR A 173 21.40 -8.95 -18.94
N VAL A 174 20.16 -9.43 -19.11
CA VAL A 174 19.88 -10.64 -19.90
C VAL A 174 20.13 -10.43 -21.40
N ILE A 175 19.82 -9.25 -21.94
CA ILE A 175 20.06 -8.90 -23.35
C ILE A 175 21.55 -8.69 -23.60
N LEU A 176 22.23 -7.92 -22.74
CA LEU A 176 23.68 -7.67 -22.85
C LEU A 176 24.51 -8.94 -22.63
N SER A 177 24.10 -9.85 -21.74
CA SER A 177 24.78 -11.15 -21.56
C SER A 177 24.53 -12.14 -22.70
N ARG A 178 23.57 -11.85 -23.60
CA ARG A 178 23.26 -12.67 -24.78
C ARG A 178 23.66 -12.01 -26.10
N LEU A 179 24.12 -10.77 -26.08
CA LEU A 179 24.77 -10.13 -27.21
C LEU A 179 26.23 -10.59 -27.25
N PRO A 180 26.70 -11.26 -28.32
CA PRO A 180 28.12 -11.47 -28.51
C PRO A 180 28.75 -10.09 -28.78
N LEU A 181 29.35 -9.49 -27.76
CA LEU A 181 30.17 -8.30 -27.96
C LEU A 181 31.44 -8.75 -28.70
N PRO A 182 31.75 -8.19 -29.89
CA PRO A 182 33.09 -8.34 -30.43
C PRO A 182 34.05 -7.62 -29.47
N LEU A 183 35.06 -8.37 -28.98
CA LEU A 183 36.21 -7.82 -28.27
C LEU A 183 36.95 -6.79 -29.12
#